data_AF-A0A366IJW9-F1
#
_entry.id   AF-A0A366IJW9-F1
#
_cell.length_a   1.000
_cell.length_b   1.000
_cell.length_c   1.000
_cell.angle_alpha   90.00
_cell.angle_beta   90.00
_cell.angle_gamma   90.00
#
_symmetry.space_group_name_H-M   'P 1'
#
loop_
_entity.id
_entity.type
_entity.pdbx_description
1 polymer ?
#
loop_
_entity_poly.entity_id
_entity_poly.type
_entity_poly.pdbx_seq_one_letter_code
_entity_poly.pdbx_strand_id
1 'polypeptide(L)'
;MLGRHGLDWGTLVQPSFLGVDNSLLLETLSFDPGRLRGVAVVDDSDPFMTCTDLDEWHRIGIRGVRLNLIGVNAPDLNTERWVEFLSRMRSLGWHLEIQAKAERLAELEHVIEGLPCRVVIDHLGLPDDPDLDVHPLSRLVGLDHLWVKASGRYRSPKGFADAFLRQLLDRGFTRLVFGSDWPHTRFENAAAGAWEWAKRPELQPTT
;
A
#
# COMPACT_ATOMS: atom_id res chain seq x y z
N MET A 1 -9.87 13.93 11.16
CA MET A 1 -9.08 14.44 10.01
C MET A 1 -9.83 14.31 8.69
N LEU A 2 -10.34 13.12 8.31
CA LEU A 2 -11.04 12.88 7.04
C LEU A 2 -12.07 13.97 6.65
N GLY A 3 -13.05 14.26 7.53
CA GLY A 3 -14.07 15.28 7.24
C GLY A 3 -13.55 16.70 7.05
N ARG A 4 -12.39 17.06 7.62
CA ARG A 4 -11.76 18.38 7.38
C ARG A 4 -11.19 18.51 5.97
N HIS A 5 -10.95 17.38 5.30
CA HIS A 5 -10.41 17.31 3.94
C HIS A 5 -11.44 16.78 2.93
N GLY A 6 -12.71 16.66 3.32
CA GLY A 6 -13.78 16.20 2.43
C GLY A 6 -13.68 14.73 2.05
N LEU A 7 -13.06 13.90 2.89
CA LEU A 7 -12.94 12.45 2.65
C LEU A 7 -13.99 11.70 3.47
N ASP A 8 -14.72 10.83 2.80
CA ASP A 8 -15.77 10.00 3.40
C ASP A 8 -15.20 8.74 4.05
N TRP A 9 -14.20 8.14 3.41
CA TRP A 9 -13.58 6.87 3.83
C TRP A 9 -12.09 7.02 4.10
N GLY A 10 -11.55 6.08 4.87
CA GLY A 10 -10.11 6.00 5.13
C GLY A 10 -9.64 4.57 5.32
N THR A 11 -8.39 4.32 4.93
CA THR A 11 -7.71 3.05 5.20
C THR A 11 -6.64 3.29 6.25
N LEU A 12 -6.75 2.60 7.39
CA LEU A 12 -5.73 2.57 8.42
C LEU A 12 -4.72 1.47 8.09
N VAL A 13 -3.44 1.80 8.12
CA VAL A 13 -2.36 0.87 7.84
C VAL A 13 -1.58 0.63 9.12
N GLN A 14 -1.34 -0.63 9.46
CA GLN A 14 -0.56 -1.01 10.63
C GLN A 14 0.81 -0.31 10.61
N PRO A 15 1.14 0.50 11.63
CA PRO A 15 2.39 1.22 11.67
C PRO A 15 3.55 0.29 12.02
N SER A 16 4.70 0.48 11.37
CA SER A 16 5.84 -0.44 11.50
C SER A 16 6.40 -0.56 12.92
N PHE A 17 6.25 0.46 13.77
CA PHE A 17 6.75 0.42 15.16
C PHE A 17 5.91 -0.45 16.10
N LEU A 18 4.69 -0.85 15.69
CA LEU A 18 3.88 -1.84 16.42
C LEU A 18 4.09 -3.27 15.89
N GLY A 19 4.90 -3.44 14.85
CA GLY A 19 5.19 -4.75 14.26
C GLY A 19 3.92 -5.49 13.84
N VAL A 20 3.81 -6.75 14.27
CA VAL A 20 2.73 -7.69 13.93
C VAL A 20 1.55 -7.64 14.92
N ASP A 21 1.64 -6.82 15.97
CA ASP A 21 0.52 -6.61 16.90
C ASP A 21 -0.51 -5.65 16.29
N ASN A 22 -1.51 -6.23 15.64
CA ASN A 22 -2.60 -5.49 15.01
C ASN A 22 -3.74 -5.13 15.99
N SER A 23 -3.60 -5.36 17.30
CA SER A 23 -4.71 -5.21 18.26
C SER A 23 -5.30 -3.79 18.25
N LEU A 24 -4.44 -2.77 18.25
CA LEU A 24 -4.88 -1.38 18.17
C LEU A 24 -5.57 -1.06 16.84
N LEU A 25 -5.06 -1.61 15.72
CA LEU A 25 -5.69 -1.44 14.41
C LEU A 25 -7.09 -2.06 14.42
N LEU A 26 -7.22 -3.30 14.88
CA LEU A 26 -8.50 -4.03 14.94
C LEU A 26 -9.51 -3.32 15.85
N GLU A 27 -9.07 -2.88 17.04
CA GLU A 27 -9.89 -2.08 17.94
C GLU A 27 -10.34 -0.77 17.26
N THR A 28 -9.43 -0.06 16.59
CA THR A 28 -9.74 1.21 15.94
C THR A 28 -10.79 1.07 14.84
N LEU A 29 -10.71 0.01 14.03
CA LEU A 29 -11.67 -0.25 12.95
C LEU A 29 -13.09 -0.50 13.47
N SER A 30 -13.22 -1.07 14.66
CA SER A 30 -14.51 -1.37 15.28
C SER A 30 -15.32 -0.11 15.63
N PHE A 31 -14.69 1.05 15.76
CA PHE A 31 -15.38 2.32 16.09
C PHE A 31 -16.12 2.94 14.91
N ASP A 32 -15.67 2.74 13.67
CA ASP A 32 -16.32 3.31 12.47
C ASP A 32 -16.21 2.34 11.27
N PRO A 33 -16.83 1.14 11.38
CA PRO A 33 -16.72 0.09 10.36
C PRO A 33 -17.43 0.48 9.05
N GLY A 34 -18.25 1.54 9.04
CA GLY A 34 -18.85 2.07 7.81
C GLY A 34 -17.85 2.87 6.96
N ARG A 35 -16.85 3.49 7.60
CA ARG A 35 -15.94 4.44 6.94
C ARG A 35 -14.49 4.01 6.93
N LEU A 36 -14.09 3.09 7.81
CA LEU A 36 -12.71 2.66 7.95
C LEU A 36 -12.49 1.24 7.44
N ARG A 37 -11.37 1.04 6.74
CA ARG A 37 -10.80 -0.28 6.42
C ARG A 37 -9.37 -0.37 6.91
N GLY A 38 -8.86 -1.58 7.03
CA GLY A 38 -7.51 -1.81 7.55
C GLY A 38 -6.59 -2.56 6.60
N VAL A 39 -5.30 -2.30 6.71
CA VAL A 39 -4.22 -3.13 6.17
C VAL A 39 -3.35 -3.58 7.34
N ALA A 40 -3.35 -4.88 7.61
CA ALA A 40 -2.65 -5.49 8.72
C ALA A 40 -1.19 -5.83 8.36
N VAL A 41 -0.37 -6.22 9.34
CA VAL A 41 0.93 -6.87 9.11
C VAL A 41 0.87 -8.26 9.72
N VAL A 42 1.39 -9.27 9.01
CA VAL A 42 1.49 -10.64 9.51
C VAL A 42 2.92 -11.01 9.86
N ASP A 43 3.06 -11.94 10.80
CA ASP A 43 4.36 -12.49 11.19
C ASP A 43 4.75 -13.64 10.26
N ASP A 44 5.68 -13.39 9.33
CA ASP A 44 6.22 -14.44 8.46
C ASP A 44 7.09 -15.46 9.25
N SER A 45 7.52 -15.15 10.46
CA SER A 45 8.20 -16.15 11.29
C SER A 45 7.22 -17.12 11.98
N ASP A 46 5.92 -16.80 12.03
CA ASP A 46 4.92 -17.64 12.67
C ASP A 46 4.59 -18.87 11.79
N PRO A 47 4.86 -20.10 12.26
CA PRO A 47 4.49 -21.31 11.54
C PRO A 47 2.98 -21.46 11.35
N PHE A 48 2.16 -20.78 12.16
CA PHE A 48 0.70 -20.80 12.10
C PHE A 48 0.09 -19.61 11.35
N MET A 49 0.87 -18.84 10.58
CA MET A 49 0.38 -17.70 9.80
C MET A 49 -0.88 -18.04 8.97
N THR A 50 -0.95 -19.24 8.39
CA THR A 50 -2.10 -19.70 7.59
C THR A 50 -3.32 -20.11 8.44
N CYS A 51 -3.13 -20.38 9.73
CA CYS A 51 -4.20 -20.63 10.69
C CYS A 51 -4.81 -19.35 11.28
N THR A 52 -4.30 -18.16 10.91
CA THR A 52 -4.91 -16.88 11.28
C THR A 52 -6.36 -16.85 10.78
N ASP A 53 -7.30 -16.46 11.65
CA ASP A 53 -8.70 -16.30 11.29
C ASP A 53 -8.90 -15.03 10.44
N LEU A 54 -8.57 -15.14 9.15
CA LEU A 54 -8.70 -14.07 8.17
C LEU A 54 -10.17 -13.70 7.92
N ASP A 55 -11.10 -14.61 8.17
CA ASP A 55 -12.53 -14.36 8.02
C ASP A 55 -13.02 -13.39 9.12
N GLU A 56 -12.54 -13.57 10.36
CA GLU A 56 -12.79 -12.64 11.45
C GLU A 56 -12.15 -11.26 11.19
N TRP A 57 -10.90 -11.21 10.72
CA TRP A 57 -10.25 -9.95 10.33
C TRP A 57 -11.01 -9.27 9.19
N HIS A 58 -11.54 -10.04 8.23
CA HIS A 58 -12.37 -9.52 7.15
C HIS A 58 -13.66 -8.90 7.71
N ARG A 59 -14.30 -9.56 8.67
CA ARG A 59 -15.51 -9.05 9.34
C ARG A 59 -15.25 -7.74 10.08
N ILE A 60 -14.11 -7.61 10.75
CA ILE A 60 -13.71 -6.39 11.47
C ILE A 60 -13.40 -5.23 10.51
N GLY A 61 -12.86 -5.52 9.32
CA GLY A 61 -12.63 -4.50 8.29
C GLY A 61 -11.25 -4.53 7.62
N ILE A 62 -10.41 -5.53 7.92
CA ILE A 62 -9.14 -5.72 7.21
C ILE A 62 -9.42 -6.09 5.74
N ARG A 63 -8.69 -5.48 4.82
CA ARG A 63 -8.80 -5.69 3.37
C ARG A 63 -7.45 -5.90 2.69
N GLY A 64 -6.38 -6.05 3.46
CA GLY A 64 -5.05 -6.29 2.92
C GLY A 64 -4.03 -6.54 4.01
N VAL A 65 -2.85 -6.94 3.57
CA VAL A 65 -1.66 -7.14 4.40
C VAL A 65 -0.51 -6.36 3.79
N ARG A 66 0.37 -5.81 4.64
CA ARG A 66 1.49 -4.99 4.23
C ARG A 66 2.83 -5.67 4.43
N LEU A 67 3.65 -5.64 3.38
CA LEU A 67 5.08 -5.90 3.42
C LEU A 67 5.82 -4.56 3.40
N ASN A 68 6.27 -4.11 4.57
CA ASN A 68 7.18 -2.96 4.65
C ASN A 68 8.63 -3.44 4.58
N LEU A 69 9.24 -3.27 3.42
CA LEU A 69 10.57 -3.78 3.09
C LEU A 69 11.68 -2.73 3.22
N ILE A 70 11.40 -1.62 3.90
CA ILE A 70 12.40 -0.57 4.12
C ILE A 70 13.47 -1.06 5.11
N GLY A 71 14.66 -1.34 4.59
CA GLY A 71 15.83 -1.75 5.38
C GLY A 71 15.84 -3.23 5.80
N VAL A 72 14.94 -4.04 5.24
CA VAL A 72 14.85 -5.49 5.49
C VAL A 72 14.72 -6.25 4.17
N ASN A 73 14.93 -7.56 4.16
CA ASN A 73 14.75 -8.40 2.96
C ASN A 73 13.27 -8.76 2.73
N ALA A 74 12.91 -9.05 1.47
CA ALA A 74 11.61 -9.61 1.16
C ALA A 74 11.55 -11.07 1.64
N PRO A 75 10.40 -11.52 2.16
CA PRO A 75 10.19 -12.94 2.40
C PRO A 75 10.08 -13.70 1.07
N ASP A 76 10.34 -15.00 1.10
CA ASP A 76 10.11 -15.85 -0.07
C ASP A 76 8.60 -16.18 -0.20
N LEU A 77 7.95 -15.44 -1.10
CA LEU A 77 6.52 -15.56 -1.37
C LEU A 77 6.14 -16.86 -2.11
N ASN A 78 7.11 -17.69 -2.52
CA ASN A 78 6.86 -18.98 -3.18
C ASN A 78 6.78 -20.15 -2.20
N THR A 79 7.03 -19.92 -0.90
CA THR A 79 6.84 -20.96 0.11
C THR A 79 5.38 -21.39 0.18
N GLU A 80 5.13 -22.65 0.50
CA GLU A 80 3.77 -23.23 0.57
C GLU A 80 2.83 -22.39 1.44
N ARG A 81 3.35 -21.92 2.58
CA ARG A 81 2.63 -21.07 3.53
C ARG A 81 2.22 -19.71 2.93
N TRP A 82 3.12 -19.04 2.21
CA TRP A 82 2.78 -17.79 1.53
C TRP A 82 1.81 -18.02 0.37
N VAL A 83 1.98 -19.10 -0.39
CA VAL A 83 1.07 -19.45 -1.49
C VAL A 83 -0.34 -19.69 -0.97
N GLU A 84 -0.49 -20.46 0.11
CA GLU A 84 -1.79 -20.67 0.77
C GLU A 84 -2.37 -19.35 1.30
N PHE A 85 -1.56 -18.56 1.99
CA PHE A 85 -1.96 -17.27 2.55
C PHE A 85 -2.45 -16.29 1.47
N LEU A 86 -1.70 -16.13 0.39
CA LEU A 86 -2.05 -15.26 -0.75
C LEU A 86 -3.29 -15.78 -1.49
N SER A 87 -3.49 -17.09 -1.55
CA SER A 87 -4.72 -17.70 -2.09
C SER A 87 -5.94 -17.34 -1.24
N ARG A 88 -5.82 -17.40 0.10
CA ARG A 88 -6.86 -16.94 1.04
C ARG A 88 -7.11 -15.43 0.94
N MET A 89 -6.06 -14.62 0.83
CA MET A 89 -6.22 -13.18 0.59
C MET A 89 -7.00 -12.92 -0.70
N ARG A 90 -6.68 -13.63 -1.79
CA ARG A 90 -7.40 -13.52 -3.06
C ARG A 90 -8.88 -13.88 -2.91
N SER A 91 -9.22 -14.98 -2.23
CA SER A 91 -10.63 -15.38 -2.06
C SER A 91 -11.45 -14.36 -1.26
N LEU A 92 -10.81 -13.64 -0.33
CA LEU A 92 -11.39 -12.53 0.42
C LEU A 92 -11.40 -11.20 -0.33
N GLY A 93 -10.84 -11.14 -1.55
CA GLY A 93 -10.68 -9.91 -2.32
C GLY A 93 -9.68 -8.92 -1.72
N TRP A 94 -8.77 -9.40 -0.87
CA TRP A 94 -7.73 -8.60 -0.24
C TRP A 94 -6.58 -8.27 -1.20
N HIS A 95 -5.76 -7.31 -0.80
CA HIS A 95 -4.56 -6.91 -1.52
C HIS A 95 -3.29 -7.10 -0.67
N LEU A 96 -2.17 -7.30 -1.34
CA LEU A 96 -0.84 -7.18 -0.75
C LEU A 96 -0.32 -5.77 -0.99
N GLU A 97 -0.11 -5.02 0.09
CA GLU A 97 0.50 -3.68 0.06
C GLU A 97 2.01 -3.82 0.22
N ILE A 98 2.80 -3.21 -0.66
CA ILE A 98 4.27 -3.28 -0.65
C ILE A 98 4.84 -1.87 -0.53
N GLN A 99 5.62 -1.64 0.52
CA GLN A 99 6.50 -0.48 0.62
C GLN A 99 7.94 -0.93 0.42
N ALA A 100 8.57 -0.49 -0.65
CA ALA A 100 9.95 -0.82 -0.99
C ALA A 100 10.60 0.34 -1.75
N LYS A 101 11.92 0.40 -1.73
CA LYS A 101 12.70 1.28 -2.63
C LYS A 101 12.78 0.68 -4.03
N ALA A 102 13.19 1.49 -5.01
CA ALA A 102 13.39 1.08 -6.39
C ALA A 102 14.20 -0.22 -6.52
N GLU A 103 15.33 -0.35 -5.83
CA GLU A 103 16.20 -1.53 -5.97
C GLU A 103 15.48 -2.81 -5.51
N ARG A 104 14.72 -2.74 -4.42
CA ARG A 104 13.92 -3.87 -3.93
C ARG A 104 12.71 -4.14 -4.81
N LEU A 105 12.08 -3.13 -5.39
CA LEU A 105 11.00 -3.36 -6.35
C LEU A 105 11.51 -4.08 -7.60
N ALA A 106 12.74 -3.80 -8.05
CA ALA A 106 13.35 -4.52 -9.16
C ALA A 106 13.53 -6.02 -8.85
N GLU A 107 13.97 -6.36 -7.63
CA GLU A 107 14.10 -7.75 -7.17
C GLU A 107 12.76 -8.50 -7.11
N LEU A 108 11.66 -7.76 -6.90
CA LEU A 108 10.32 -8.31 -6.77
C LEU A 108 9.50 -8.29 -8.06
N GLU A 109 10.04 -7.80 -9.18
CA GLU A 109 9.29 -7.59 -10.43
C GLU A 109 8.55 -8.87 -10.86
N HIS A 110 9.30 -9.97 -11.05
CA HIS A 110 8.72 -11.26 -11.43
C HIS A 110 7.80 -11.88 -10.38
N VAL A 111 8.07 -11.60 -9.09
CA VAL A 111 7.20 -12.08 -8.01
C VAL A 111 5.85 -11.37 -8.10
N ILE A 112 5.85 -10.04 -8.25
CA ILE A 112 4.65 -9.20 -8.36
C ILE A 112 3.80 -9.59 -9.58
N GLU A 113 4.44 -9.86 -10.72
CA GLU A 113 3.78 -10.34 -11.94
C GLU A 113 2.97 -11.63 -11.68
N GLY A 114 3.51 -12.55 -10.88
CA GLY A 114 2.89 -13.84 -10.57
C GLY A 114 1.90 -13.85 -9.40
N LEU A 115 1.75 -12.74 -8.66
CA LEU A 115 0.91 -12.72 -7.46
C LEU A 115 -0.58 -12.93 -7.80
N PRO A 116 -1.30 -13.77 -7.03
CA PRO A 116 -2.68 -14.15 -7.36
C PRO A 116 -3.72 -13.11 -6.88
N CYS A 117 -3.32 -12.15 -6.05
CA CYS A 117 -4.17 -11.12 -5.46
C CYS A 117 -3.80 -9.73 -5.98
N ARG A 118 -4.60 -8.71 -5.65
CA ARG A 118 -4.27 -7.31 -6.00
C ARG A 118 -3.00 -6.88 -5.27
N VAL A 119 -2.20 -6.04 -5.91
CA VAL A 119 -0.97 -5.48 -5.32
C VAL A 119 -1.11 -3.97 -5.25
N VAL A 120 -0.73 -3.37 -4.12
CA VAL A 120 -0.67 -1.91 -3.95
C VAL A 120 0.77 -1.51 -3.67
N ILE A 121 1.36 -0.68 -4.52
CA ILE A 121 2.68 -0.10 -4.29
C ILE A 121 2.54 1.22 -3.55
N ASP A 122 3.20 1.35 -2.40
CA ASP A 122 3.16 2.56 -1.58
C ASP A 122 3.98 3.71 -2.18
N HIS A 123 3.48 4.94 -1.97
CA HIS A 123 4.19 6.20 -2.23
C HIS A 123 4.85 6.28 -3.62
N LEU A 124 4.13 5.89 -4.67
CA LEU A 124 4.62 5.84 -6.05
C LEU A 124 5.88 4.97 -6.25
N GLY A 125 6.17 4.05 -5.33
CA GLY A 125 7.36 3.21 -5.34
C GLY A 125 8.60 3.86 -4.72
N LEU A 126 8.44 4.97 -3.98
CA LEU A 126 9.52 5.79 -3.42
C LEU A 126 10.56 6.20 -4.48
N PRO A 127 10.18 7.02 -5.48
CA PRO A 127 11.08 7.43 -6.55
C PRO A 127 12.38 8.05 -6.02
N ASP A 128 13.51 7.57 -6.55
CA ASP A 128 14.88 8.03 -6.31
C ASP A 128 15.50 8.71 -7.52
N ASP A 129 14.79 8.71 -8.65
CA ASP A 129 15.03 9.48 -9.89
C ASP A 129 13.69 10.09 -10.34
N PRO A 130 13.65 11.26 -11.03
CA PRO A 130 12.41 11.83 -11.55
C PRO A 130 11.90 11.16 -12.84
N ASP A 131 12.69 10.37 -13.55
CA ASP A 131 12.30 9.64 -14.77
C ASP A 131 11.64 8.30 -14.42
N LEU A 132 10.38 8.11 -14.84
CA LEU A 132 9.66 6.86 -14.57
C LEU A 132 10.29 5.68 -15.33
N ASP A 133 10.88 5.90 -16.50
CA ASP A 133 11.38 4.83 -17.37
C ASP A 133 12.60 4.09 -16.80
N VAL A 134 13.35 4.74 -15.90
CA VAL A 134 14.47 4.09 -15.20
C VAL A 134 14.02 3.32 -13.96
N HIS A 135 12.78 3.54 -13.49
CA HIS A 135 12.26 2.94 -12.27
C HIS A 135 11.49 1.64 -12.56
N PRO A 136 11.62 0.58 -11.72
CA PRO A 136 10.99 -0.72 -11.97
C PRO A 136 9.46 -0.67 -12.10
N LEU A 137 8.83 0.31 -11.44
CA LEU A 137 7.39 0.53 -11.57
C LEU A 137 6.95 0.68 -13.04
N SER A 138 7.77 1.27 -13.93
CA SER A 138 7.45 1.42 -15.35
C SER A 138 7.19 0.10 -16.08
N ARG A 139 7.76 -1.01 -15.61
CA ARG A 139 7.53 -2.36 -16.17
C ARG A 139 6.28 -3.02 -15.59
N LEU A 140 5.88 -2.61 -14.39
CA LEU A 140 4.74 -3.17 -13.67
C LEU A 140 3.40 -2.48 -14.01
N VAL A 141 3.39 -1.23 -14.52
CA VAL A 141 2.15 -0.47 -14.77
C VAL A 141 1.15 -1.11 -15.75
N GLY A 142 1.60 -2.09 -16.55
CA GLY A 142 0.73 -2.85 -17.46
C GLY A 142 -0.11 -3.94 -16.77
N LEU A 143 0.16 -4.24 -15.50
CA LEU A 143 -0.50 -5.31 -14.76
C LEU A 143 -1.90 -4.90 -14.29
N ASP A 144 -2.89 -5.76 -14.55
CA ASP A 144 -4.29 -5.47 -14.25
C ASP A 144 -4.63 -5.52 -12.75
N HIS A 145 -3.81 -6.22 -11.97
CA HIS A 145 -3.96 -6.35 -10.52
C HIS A 145 -3.12 -5.35 -9.73
N LEU A 146 -2.34 -4.49 -10.40
CA LEU A 146 -1.47 -3.51 -9.76
C LEU A 146 -2.20 -2.18 -9.55
N TRP A 147 -2.08 -1.66 -8.33
CA TRP A 147 -2.47 -0.33 -7.92
C TRP A 147 -1.26 0.43 -7.38
N VAL A 148 -1.28 1.74 -7.51
CA VAL A 148 -0.21 2.60 -6.98
C VAL A 148 -0.82 3.68 -6.09
N LYS A 149 -0.28 3.82 -4.89
CA LYS A 149 -0.70 4.83 -3.93
C LYS A 149 0.03 6.15 -4.21
N ALA A 150 -0.70 7.14 -4.69
CA ALA A 150 -0.25 8.53 -4.77
C ALA A 150 -0.32 9.15 -3.36
N SER A 151 0.75 8.99 -2.60
CA SER A 151 0.85 9.43 -1.21
C SER A 151 2.29 9.78 -0.84
N GLY A 152 2.47 10.40 0.34
CA GLY A 152 3.80 10.53 0.95
C GLY A 152 4.83 11.27 0.10
N ARG A 153 4.43 12.30 -0.67
CA ARG A 153 5.31 13.04 -1.60
C ARG A 153 6.64 13.50 -1.00
N TYR A 154 6.64 13.81 0.29
CA TYR A 154 7.80 14.27 1.08
C TYR A 154 8.78 13.15 1.45
N ARG A 155 8.45 11.88 1.16
CA ARG A 155 9.31 10.72 1.40
C ARG A 155 10.33 10.51 0.27
N SER A 156 10.14 11.15 -0.87
CA SER A 156 11.08 11.18 -2.00
C SER A 156 11.75 12.55 -2.11
N PRO A 157 12.88 12.65 -2.85
CA PRO A 157 13.48 13.94 -3.18
C PRO A 157 12.45 14.89 -3.80
N LYS A 158 12.61 16.19 -3.49
CA LYS A 158 11.63 17.23 -3.83
C LYS A 158 11.32 17.21 -5.34
N GLY A 159 10.04 17.04 -5.68
CA GLY A 159 9.53 17.08 -7.04
C GLY A 159 9.54 15.74 -7.78
N PHE A 160 10.19 14.70 -7.27
CA PHE A 160 10.28 13.41 -7.97
C PHE A 160 8.92 12.70 -7.98
N ALA A 161 8.25 12.67 -6.84
CA ALA A 161 6.91 12.10 -6.71
C ALA A 161 5.88 12.81 -7.64
N ASP A 162 5.95 14.14 -7.76
CA ASP A 162 5.10 14.91 -8.68
C ASP A 162 5.41 14.59 -10.16
N ALA A 163 6.68 14.47 -10.51
CA ALA A 163 7.11 14.09 -11.86
C ALA A 163 6.65 12.67 -12.22
N PHE A 164 6.73 11.73 -11.29
CA PHE A 164 6.27 10.34 -11.47
C PHE A 164 4.77 10.27 -11.64
N LEU A 165 4.00 10.93 -10.77
CA LEU A 165 2.55 10.96 -10.87
C LEU A 165 2.12 11.50 -12.24
N ARG A 166 2.76 12.58 -12.72
CA ARG A 166 2.48 13.13 -14.06
C ARG A 166 2.78 12.11 -15.16
N GLN A 167 3.93 11.44 -15.14
CA GLN A 167 4.29 10.46 -16.16
C GLN A 167 3.37 9.22 -16.17
N LEU A 168 2.90 8.77 -15.00
CA LEU A 168 1.89 7.71 -14.90
C LEU A 168 0.58 8.13 -15.58
N LEU A 169 0.12 9.36 -15.29
CA LEU A 169 -1.10 9.92 -15.90
C LEU A 169 -0.94 10.12 -17.41
N ASP A 170 0.22 10.62 -17.87
CA ASP A 170 0.53 10.82 -19.29
C ASP A 170 0.52 9.50 -20.08
N ARG A 171 0.81 8.36 -19.42
CA ARG A 171 0.71 7.00 -19.98
C ARG A 171 -0.70 6.40 -19.91
N GLY A 172 -1.67 7.12 -19.35
CA GLY A 172 -3.03 6.64 -19.17
C GLY A 172 -3.18 5.60 -18.06
N PHE A 173 -2.26 5.55 -17.09
CA PHE A 173 -2.40 4.65 -15.94
C PHE A 173 -3.54 5.13 -15.02
N THR A 174 -4.52 4.26 -14.77
CA THR A 174 -5.76 4.62 -14.06
C THR A 174 -5.91 4.01 -12.67
N ARG A 175 -5.07 3.03 -12.30
CA ARG A 175 -5.15 2.33 -11.00
C ARG A 175 -4.38 3.07 -9.91
N LEU A 176 -4.68 4.36 -9.77
CA LEU A 176 -4.10 5.25 -8.77
C LEU A 176 -5.08 5.46 -7.62
N VAL A 177 -4.56 5.47 -6.39
CA VAL A 177 -5.35 5.83 -5.20
C VAL A 177 -4.63 6.88 -4.37
N PHE A 178 -5.36 7.86 -3.88
CA PHE A 178 -4.82 8.83 -2.92
C PHE A 178 -4.56 8.21 -1.55
N GLY A 179 -3.48 8.61 -0.89
CA GLY A 179 -3.27 8.39 0.54
C GLY A 179 -2.63 9.60 1.20
N SER A 180 -3.10 9.98 2.39
CA SER A 180 -2.52 11.13 3.11
C SER A 180 -1.19 10.83 3.78
N ASP A 181 -0.95 9.54 4.11
CA ASP A 181 0.19 9.10 4.91
C ASP A 181 0.27 9.81 6.29
N TRP A 182 -0.87 10.27 6.79
CA TRP A 182 -0.99 10.81 8.15
C TRP A 182 -0.64 9.71 9.18
N PRO A 183 0.09 9.99 10.27
CA PRO A 183 0.46 11.32 10.78
C PRO A 183 1.80 11.87 10.29
N HIS A 184 2.29 11.41 9.13
CA HIS A 184 3.53 11.90 8.51
C HIS A 184 4.78 11.62 9.37
N THR A 185 4.85 10.42 9.94
CA THR A 185 5.92 9.99 10.84
C THR A 185 7.32 10.30 10.31
N ARG A 186 8.14 10.98 11.12
CA ARG A 186 9.49 11.51 10.81
C ARG A 186 9.53 12.70 9.84
N PHE A 187 8.38 13.19 9.38
CA PHE A 187 8.22 14.29 8.44
C PHE A 187 7.12 15.26 8.90
N GLU A 188 6.90 15.38 10.21
CA GLU A 188 5.80 16.13 10.82
C GLU A 188 5.81 17.61 10.37
N ASN A 189 7.00 18.17 10.15
CA ASN A 189 7.21 19.56 9.68
C ASN A 189 7.41 19.69 8.16
N ALA A 190 7.50 18.59 7.42
CA ALA A 190 7.79 18.55 5.99
C ALA A 190 6.58 18.10 5.14
N ALA A 191 5.47 17.71 5.78
CA ALA A 191 4.26 17.23 5.13
C ALA A 191 3.30 18.34 4.65
N ALA A 192 3.79 19.58 4.52
CA ALA A 192 3.02 20.66 3.93
C ALA A 192 2.44 20.20 2.58
N GLY A 193 1.13 20.35 2.39
CA GLY A 193 0.38 19.96 1.20
C GLY A 193 0.28 18.45 0.91
N ALA A 194 0.51 17.58 1.90
CA ALA A 194 0.23 16.13 1.79
C ALA A 194 -1.21 15.82 1.33
N TRP A 195 -2.14 16.72 1.61
CA TRP A 195 -3.56 16.61 1.25
C TRP A 195 -3.91 17.29 -0.09
N GLU A 196 -2.97 17.91 -0.80
CA GLU A 196 -3.26 18.58 -2.09
C GLU A 196 -3.73 17.59 -3.15
N TRP A 197 -3.15 16.38 -3.15
CA TRP A 197 -3.57 15.29 -4.03
C TRP A 197 -4.96 14.75 -3.71
N ALA A 198 -5.48 14.96 -2.51
CA ALA A 198 -6.85 14.58 -2.14
C ALA A 198 -7.92 15.31 -2.98
N LYS A 199 -7.57 16.40 -3.68
CA LYS A 199 -8.48 17.19 -4.51
C LYS A 199 -8.37 16.87 -6.00
N ARG A 200 -7.46 15.97 -6.40
CA ARG A 200 -7.25 15.61 -7.80
C ARG A 200 -8.33 14.61 -8.24
N PRO A 201 -9.13 14.91 -9.28
CA PRO A 201 -10.17 14.00 -9.77
C PRO A 201 -9.63 12.63 -10.18
N GLU A 202 -8.42 12.58 -10.73
CA GLU A 202 -7.76 11.35 -11.23
C GLU A 202 -7.37 10.39 -10.09
N LEU A 203 -7.36 10.86 -8.85
CA LEU A 203 -7.03 10.07 -7.66
C LEU A 203 -8.25 9.75 -6.80
N GLN A 204 -9.44 10.19 -7.22
CA GLN A 204 -10.69 9.83 -6.55
C GLN A 204 -11.12 8.43 -7.00
N PRO A 205 -11.78 7.66 -6.11
CA PRO A 205 -12.42 6.41 -6.52
C PRO A 205 -13.39 6.70 -7.67
N THR A 206 -13.25 6.01 -8.80
CA THR A 206 -14.30 5.95 -9.81
C THR A 206 -15.46 5.15 -9.24
N THR A 207 -16.64 5.77 -9.17
CA THR A 207 -17.91 5.17 -8.71
C THR A 207 -18.26 3.89 -9.44
#